data_AF-A0A933EAY8-F1
#
_entry.id   AF-A0A933EAY8-F1
#
_cell.length_a   1.000
_cell.length_b   1.000
_cell.length_c   1.000
_cell.angle_alpha   90.00
_cell.angle_beta   90.00
_cell.angle_gamma   90.00
#
_symmetry.space_group_name_H-M   'P 1'
#
loop_
_entity.id
_entity.type
_entity.pdbx_description
1 polymer ?
#
loop_
_entity_poly.entity_id
_entity_poly.type
_entity_poly.pdbx_seq_one_letter_code
_entity_poly.pdbx_strand_id
1 'polypeptide(L)'
;MNASFALTAASSKRRTLAALRGTWVVFCKEALEARRDRRTLVASILLPILLMPAMTLGLPALARRQEARLRTFPARVAVVGAEYGEALVEAGARAGVLSVVEAADPDAALRRGDVDLVLVIPRTFQRDLGRGEASVALVYNGGDVASLVAREKARALVGEHALRLSRARLLAQGLDPGMLRTVRIRERDAAAGPQAGGALLARILPFLIAVWAVLGGMHVAVDVTAGERERGTLEVILSAPVSRAALVAGKFLTVAVAALAAVAGVLVATVGALRWAAPMLAGGPAAGLNPGQFFLLAVTLVPLIALVSAVALCISLLARSVREAQHYLMPLYLAVALPAMAVEFFPDWSRALWAAPAPVVSGLLAVRTILLGTASAGFLAASAASHLVLAALVLGGAVVILSRGEALHRA
;
A
#
# COMPACT_ATOMS: atom_id res chain seq x y z
N MET A 1 -19.12 35.09 -46.86
CA MET A 1 -18.75 33.87 -46.09
C MET A 1 -18.47 34.11 -44.59
N ASN A 2 -18.08 35.31 -44.13
CA ASN A 2 -17.71 35.52 -42.71
C ASN A 2 -18.89 35.60 -41.71
N ALA A 3 -20.09 36.02 -42.11
CA ALA A 3 -21.24 36.15 -41.19
C ALA A 3 -21.82 34.80 -40.75
N SER A 4 -21.83 33.80 -41.64
CA SER A 4 -22.35 32.45 -41.33
C SER A 4 -21.46 31.69 -40.33
N PHE A 5 -20.13 31.84 -40.45
CA PHE A 5 -19.15 31.25 -39.53
C PHE A 5 -19.18 31.90 -38.14
N ALA A 6 -19.37 33.22 -38.07
CA ALA A 6 -19.53 33.95 -36.81
C ALA A 6 -20.82 33.56 -36.06
N LEU A 7 -21.93 33.35 -36.78
CA LEU A 7 -23.22 32.91 -36.21
C LEU A 7 -23.18 31.44 -35.74
N THR A 8 -22.45 30.56 -36.42
CA THR A 8 -22.23 29.17 -35.97
C THR A 8 -21.28 29.11 -34.77
N ALA A 9 -20.23 29.91 -34.74
CA ALA A 9 -19.35 30.01 -33.56
C ALA A 9 -20.07 30.61 -32.34
N ALA A 10 -20.90 31.65 -32.53
CA ALA A 10 -21.68 32.27 -31.46
C ALA A 10 -22.78 31.35 -30.90
N SER A 11 -23.44 30.57 -31.76
CA SER A 11 -24.44 29.58 -31.34
C SER A 11 -23.81 28.35 -30.66
N SER A 12 -22.64 27.90 -31.12
CA SER A 12 -21.82 26.89 -30.45
C SER A 12 -21.41 27.34 -29.05
N LYS A 13 -20.87 28.56 -28.90
CA LYS A 13 -20.47 29.12 -27.61
C LYS A 13 -21.64 29.26 -26.63
N ARG A 14 -22.83 29.68 -27.11
CA ARG A 14 -24.05 29.74 -26.27
C ARG A 14 -24.52 28.37 -25.82
N ARG A 15 -24.47 27.34 -26.68
CA ARG A 15 -24.80 25.95 -26.31
C ARG A 15 -23.83 25.39 -25.27
N THR A 16 -22.53 25.63 -25.42
CA THR A 16 -21.52 25.20 -24.46
C THR A 16 -21.69 25.90 -23.10
N LEU A 17 -21.95 27.20 -23.09
CA LEU A 17 -22.23 27.95 -21.85
C LEU A 17 -23.51 27.49 -21.16
N ALA A 18 -24.56 27.17 -21.92
CA ALA A 18 -25.80 26.60 -21.37
C ALA A 18 -25.56 25.21 -20.78
N ALA A 19 -24.78 24.35 -21.45
CA ALA A 19 -24.41 23.03 -20.95
C ALA A 19 -23.59 23.12 -19.66
N LEU A 20 -22.57 23.99 -19.61
CA LEU A 20 -21.76 24.23 -18.42
C LEU A 20 -22.59 24.77 -17.24
N ARG A 21 -23.51 25.70 -17.50
CA ARG A 21 -24.46 26.19 -16.50
C ARG A 21 -25.35 25.06 -15.98
N GLY A 22 -25.88 24.22 -16.87
CA GLY A 22 -26.68 23.05 -16.50
C GLY A 22 -25.89 22.09 -15.60
N THR A 23 -24.66 21.74 -15.99
CA THR A 23 -23.77 20.89 -15.21
C THR A 23 -23.50 21.47 -13.82
N TRP A 24 -23.22 22.77 -13.74
CA TRP A 24 -22.93 23.45 -12.48
C TRP A 24 -24.14 23.49 -11.55
N VAL A 25 -25.34 23.77 -12.08
CA VAL A 25 -26.57 23.79 -11.29
C VAL A 25 -26.86 22.41 -10.72
N VAL A 26 -26.75 21.36 -11.54
CA VAL A 26 -26.92 19.96 -11.09
C VAL A 26 -25.89 19.64 -10.02
N PHE A 27 -24.60 19.89 -10.27
CA PHE A 27 -23.55 19.67 -9.28
C PHE A 27 -23.81 20.37 -7.94
N CYS A 28 -24.21 21.65 -7.96
CA CYS A 28 -24.49 22.39 -6.73
C CYS A 28 -25.66 21.79 -5.94
N LYS A 29 -26.73 21.38 -6.64
CA LYS A 29 -27.87 20.68 -6.03
C LYS A 29 -27.41 19.38 -5.38
N GLU A 30 -26.76 18.52 -6.15
CA GLU A 30 -26.36 17.18 -5.68
C GLU A 30 -25.31 17.26 -4.56
N ALA A 31 -24.34 18.17 -4.66
CA ALA A 31 -23.32 18.36 -3.62
C ALA A 31 -23.92 18.89 -2.31
N LEU A 32 -24.93 19.76 -2.38
CA LEU A 32 -25.62 20.26 -1.20
C LEU A 32 -26.41 19.15 -0.50
N GLU A 33 -27.04 18.26 -1.27
CA GLU A 33 -27.76 17.09 -0.75
C GLU A 33 -26.78 16.07 -0.14
N ALA A 34 -25.69 15.73 -0.84
CA ALA A 34 -24.66 14.82 -0.36
C ALA A 34 -24.02 15.31 0.95
N ARG A 35 -23.83 16.62 1.13
CA ARG A 35 -23.29 17.20 2.38
C ARG A 35 -24.18 16.96 3.60
N ARG A 36 -25.48 16.71 3.39
CA ARG A 36 -26.42 16.44 4.50
C ARG A 36 -26.20 15.05 5.10
N ASP A 37 -25.59 14.12 4.36
CA ASP A 37 -25.17 12.81 4.89
C ASP A 37 -23.84 12.92 5.68
N ARG A 38 -23.94 13.57 6.85
CA ARG A 38 -22.79 13.78 7.73
C ARG A 38 -22.20 12.49 8.25
N ARG A 39 -22.99 11.42 8.40
CA ARG A 39 -22.51 10.18 8.99
C ARG A 39 -21.51 9.50 8.08
N THR A 40 -21.83 9.42 6.79
CA THR A 40 -20.94 8.82 5.79
C THR A 40 -19.70 9.67 5.56
N LEU A 41 -19.85 11.01 5.50
CA LEU A 41 -18.72 11.94 5.37
C LEU A 41 -17.80 11.93 6.60
N VAL A 42 -18.36 11.84 7.81
CA VAL A 42 -17.57 11.71 9.03
C VAL A 42 -16.86 10.36 9.05
N ALA A 43 -17.54 9.26 8.73
CA ALA A 43 -16.89 7.94 8.72
C ALA A 43 -15.75 7.86 7.70
N SER A 44 -15.92 8.41 6.50
CA SER A 44 -14.91 8.37 5.44
C SER A 44 -13.65 9.18 5.78
N ILE A 45 -13.77 10.25 6.58
CA ILE A 45 -12.66 11.09 7.03
C ILE A 45 -12.07 10.60 8.37
N LEU A 46 -12.92 10.24 9.33
CA LEU A 46 -12.52 9.84 10.68
C LEU A 46 -11.79 8.50 10.67
N LEU A 47 -12.21 7.55 9.83
CA LEU A 47 -11.60 6.23 9.78
C LEU A 47 -10.11 6.30 9.37
N PRO A 48 -9.70 7.00 8.29
CA PRO A 48 -8.27 7.23 8.00
C PRO A 48 -7.53 7.95 9.11
N ILE A 49 -8.14 8.95 9.74
CA ILE A 49 -7.51 9.70 10.85
C ILE A 49 -7.18 8.78 12.02
N LEU A 50 -8.01 7.77 12.30
CA LEU A 50 -7.73 6.76 13.32
C LEU A 50 -6.75 5.69 12.81
N LEU A 51 -6.98 5.20 11.57
CA LEU A 51 -6.28 4.07 10.99
C LEU A 51 -4.82 4.41 10.65
N MET A 52 -4.54 5.59 10.10
CA MET A 52 -3.18 5.96 9.68
C MET A 52 -2.20 6.04 10.85
N PRO A 53 -2.50 6.69 11.99
CA PRO A 53 -1.67 6.60 13.19
C PRO A 53 -1.52 5.17 13.69
N ALA A 54 -2.61 4.38 13.72
CA ALA A 54 -2.56 2.98 14.14
C ALA A 54 -1.61 2.16 13.25
N MET A 55 -1.58 2.38 11.94
CA MET A 55 -0.67 1.69 11.02
C MET A 55 0.77 2.21 11.12
N THR A 56 0.97 3.52 11.21
CA THR A 56 2.31 4.14 11.20
C THR A 56 3.05 4.02 12.53
N LEU A 57 2.34 3.89 13.65
CA LEU A 57 2.93 3.70 14.98
C LEU A 57 2.68 2.31 15.54
N GLY A 58 1.47 1.78 15.38
CA GLY A 58 1.08 0.49 15.96
C GLY A 58 1.84 -0.69 15.35
N LEU A 59 1.96 -0.77 14.01
CA LEU A 59 2.69 -1.87 13.36
C LEU A 59 4.19 -1.85 13.70
N PRO A 60 4.93 -0.72 13.59
CA PRO A 60 6.32 -0.69 14.01
C PRO A 60 6.51 -0.95 15.51
N ALA A 61 5.62 -0.45 16.38
CA ALA A 61 5.69 -0.72 17.81
C ALA A 61 5.48 -2.20 18.12
N LEU A 62 4.52 -2.86 17.45
CA LEU A 62 4.28 -4.29 17.58
C LEU A 62 5.49 -5.10 17.07
N ALA A 63 6.02 -4.75 15.90
CA ALA A 63 7.21 -5.38 15.33
C ALA A 63 8.42 -5.25 16.26
N ARG A 64 8.68 -4.05 16.81
CA ARG A 64 9.76 -3.81 17.79
C ARG A 64 9.55 -4.61 19.08
N ARG A 65 8.32 -4.70 19.58
CA ARG A 65 7.99 -5.50 20.78
C ARG A 65 8.23 -6.99 20.52
N GLN A 66 7.83 -7.49 19.36
CA GLN A 66 8.04 -8.87 18.96
C GLN A 66 9.53 -9.18 18.79
N GLU A 67 10.28 -8.30 18.12
CA GLU A 67 11.72 -8.42 17.95
C GLU A 67 12.47 -8.36 19.29
N ALA A 68 12.15 -7.39 20.16
CA ALA A 68 12.76 -7.27 21.49
C ALA A 68 12.49 -8.51 22.34
N ARG A 69 11.26 -9.05 22.29
CA ARG A 69 10.92 -10.32 22.94
C ARG A 69 11.81 -11.44 22.43
N LEU A 70 11.85 -11.65 21.12
CA LEU A 70 12.66 -12.71 20.49
C LEU A 70 14.17 -12.53 20.72
N ARG A 71 14.67 -11.29 20.83
CA ARG A 71 16.08 -11.00 21.16
C ARG A 71 16.42 -11.30 22.62
N THR A 72 15.49 -11.07 23.54
CA THR A 72 15.71 -11.27 24.99
C THR A 72 15.63 -12.75 25.40
N PHE A 73 14.78 -13.56 24.77
CA PHE A 73 14.68 -14.98 25.09
C PHE A 73 15.76 -15.81 24.37
N PRO A 74 16.36 -16.82 25.03
CA PRO A 74 17.29 -17.72 24.36
C PRO A 74 16.59 -18.44 23.20
N ALA A 75 17.25 -18.55 22.05
CA ALA A 75 16.71 -19.29 20.91
C ALA A 75 16.69 -20.78 21.24
N ARG A 76 15.58 -21.47 21.00
CA ARG A 76 15.50 -22.93 21.19
C ARG A 76 16.25 -23.60 20.06
N VAL A 77 17.37 -24.25 20.34
CA VAL A 77 18.24 -24.83 19.33
C VAL A 77 18.42 -26.31 19.58
N ALA A 78 18.11 -27.14 18.59
CA ALA A 78 18.54 -28.52 18.57
C ALA A 78 19.99 -28.58 18.07
N VAL A 79 20.85 -29.28 18.80
CA VAL A 79 22.27 -29.40 18.42
C VAL A 79 22.54 -30.84 17.99
N VAL A 80 22.98 -31.01 16.76
CA VAL A 80 23.45 -32.30 16.22
C VAL A 80 24.97 -32.33 16.33
N GLY A 81 25.51 -33.34 17.01
CA GLY A 81 26.95 -33.44 17.26
C GLY A 81 27.44 -32.50 18.37
N ALA A 82 26.64 -32.31 19.42
CA ALA A 82 26.98 -31.46 20.56
C ALA A 82 28.33 -31.84 21.19
N GLU A 83 28.66 -33.14 21.21
CA GLU A 83 29.92 -33.69 21.72
C GLU A 83 31.16 -33.18 20.99
N TYR A 84 31.04 -32.78 19.71
CA TYR A 84 32.18 -32.25 18.96
C TYR A 84 32.41 -30.76 19.22
N GLY A 85 31.43 -30.05 19.81
CA GLY A 85 31.43 -28.60 19.94
C GLY A 85 30.98 -28.08 21.30
N GLU A 86 31.22 -28.82 22.38
CA GLU A 86 30.77 -28.50 23.74
C GLU A 86 31.09 -27.06 24.15
N ALA A 87 32.32 -26.59 23.89
CA ALA A 87 32.74 -25.23 24.22
C ALA A 87 31.95 -24.13 23.50
N LEU A 88 31.45 -24.39 22.29
CA LEU A 88 30.59 -23.46 21.54
C LEU A 88 29.17 -23.47 22.10
N VAL A 89 28.63 -24.66 22.37
CA VAL A 89 27.27 -24.84 22.91
C VAL A 89 27.16 -24.23 24.30
N GLU A 90 28.13 -24.50 25.18
CA GLU A 90 28.18 -23.91 26.52
C GLU A 90 28.34 -22.40 26.50
N ALA A 91 29.14 -21.86 25.56
CA ALA A 91 29.29 -20.42 25.43
C ALA A 91 27.96 -19.75 25.05
N GLY A 92 27.18 -20.40 24.17
CA GLY A 92 25.84 -19.94 23.79
C GLY A 92 24.83 -20.02 24.94
N ALA A 93 24.86 -21.10 25.72
CA ALA A 93 23.99 -21.28 26.88
C ALA A 93 24.34 -20.27 27.99
N ARG A 94 25.62 -20.09 28.32
CA ARG A 94 26.08 -19.11 29.33
C ARG A 94 25.77 -17.67 28.95
N ALA A 95 25.83 -17.34 27.67
CA ALA A 95 25.46 -16.02 27.18
C ALA A 95 23.94 -15.79 27.14
N GLY A 96 23.11 -16.80 27.47
CA GLY A 96 21.64 -16.72 27.36
C GLY A 96 21.15 -16.59 25.92
N VAL A 97 21.99 -16.95 24.95
CA VAL A 97 21.70 -16.82 23.51
C VAL A 97 20.99 -18.07 22.98
N LEU A 98 21.40 -19.25 23.47
CA LEU A 98 20.86 -20.55 23.07
C LEU A 98 20.23 -21.28 24.27
N SER A 99 19.08 -21.91 24.04
CA SER A 99 18.49 -22.92 24.90
C SER A 99 18.55 -24.24 24.15
N VAL A 100 19.42 -25.14 24.59
CA VAL A 100 19.56 -26.45 23.92
C VAL A 100 18.33 -27.29 24.21
N VAL A 101 17.69 -27.80 23.15
CA VAL A 101 16.54 -28.70 23.25
C VAL A 101 16.93 -30.02 22.61
N GLU A 102 16.81 -31.11 23.36
CA GLU A 102 17.00 -32.45 22.82
C GLU A 102 15.81 -32.81 21.92
N ALA A 103 16.12 -33.19 20.68
CA ALA A 103 15.14 -33.60 19.70
C ALA A 103 15.62 -34.89 19.02
N ALA A 104 14.80 -35.94 19.08
CA ALA A 104 15.11 -37.21 18.41
C ALA A 104 15.19 -37.07 16.88
N ASP A 105 14.38 -36.18 16.31
CA ASP A 105 14.46 -35.73 14.91
C ASP A 105 14.49 -34.19 14.87
N PRO A 106 15.68 -33.58 14.80
CA PRO A 106 15.86 -32.13 14.79
C PRO A 106 15.19 -31.44 13.61
N ASP A 107 15.19 -32.05 12.43
CA ASP A 107 14.58 -31.46 11.23
C ASP A 107 13.05 -31.48 11.32
N ALA A 108 12.48 -32.56 11.85
CA ALA A 108 11.04 -32.60 12.11
C ALA A 108 10.64 -31.67 13.27
N ALA A 109 11.46 -31.55 14.30
CA ALA A 109 11.25 -30.60 15.40
C ALA A 109 11.27 -29.15 14.90
N LEU A 110 12.16 -28.81 13.96
CA LEU A 110 12.21 -27.51 13.31
C LEU A 110 10.96 -27.27 12.44
N ARG A 111 10.51 -28.28 11.68
CA ARG A 111 9.27 -28.18 10.88
C ARG A 111 8.01 -27.99 11.73
N ARG A 112 7.97 -28.59 12.93
CA ARG A 112 6.86 -28.45 13.88
C ARG A 112 6.92 -27.16 14.72
N GLY A 113 8.06 -26.47 14.75
CA GLY A 113 8.28 -25.29 15.58
C GLY A 113 8.62 -25.58 17.05
N ASP A 114 9.00 -26.83 17.35
CA ASP A 114 9.47 -27.24 18.68
C ASP A 114 10.84 -26.61 19.01
N VAL A 115 11.66 -26.40 17.97
CA VAL A 115 12.92 -25.67 17.99
C VAL A 115 12.94 -24.58 16.93
N ASP A 116 13.65 -23.50 17.20
CA ASP A 116 13.77 -22.34 16.31
C ASP A 116 14.94 -22.53 15.32
N LEU A 117 15.94 -23.36 15.64
CA LEU A 117 17.12 -23.59 14.79
C LEU A 117 17.69 -24.99 15.03
N VAL A 118 18.30 -25.59 14.01
CA VAL A 118 19.18 -26.75 14.19
C VAL A 118 20.62 -26.34 13.89
N LEU A 119 21.49 -26.54 14.87
CA LEU A 119 22.93 -26.34 14.76
C LEU A 119 23.58 -27.70 14.52
N VAL A 120 24.20 -27.89 13.36
CA VAL A 120 24.91 -29.13 13.02
C VAL A 120 26.40 -28.90 13.12
N ILE A 121 27.04 -29.62 14.04
CA ILE A 121 28.47 -29.58 14.30
C ILE A 121 29.08 -30.87 13.75
N PRO A 122 29.93 -30.81 12.71
CA PRO A 122 30.50 -32.01 12.10
C PRO A 122 31.48 -32.69 13.05
N ARG A 123 31.65 -34.01 12.91
CA ARG A 123 32.62 -34.78 13.72
C ARG A 123 34.05 -34.27 13.60
N THR A 124 34.38 -33.70 12.44
CA THR A 124 35.70 -33.13 12.16
C THR A 124 35.91 -31.75 12.78
N PHE A 125 34.89 -31.18 13.44
CA PHE A 125 34.91 -29.81 13.96
C PHE A 125 36.15 -29.52 14.79
N GLN A 126 36.50 -30.32 15.80
CA GLN A 126 37.70 -30.09 16.63
C GLN A 126 39.01 -30.11 15.82
N ARG A 127 39.13 -31.06 14.89
CA ARG A 127 40.32 -31.23 14.05
C ARG A 127 40.49 -30.04 13.08
N ASP A 128 39.42 -29.70 12.39
CA ASP A 128 39.40 -28.63 11.40
C ASP A 128 39.45 -27.26 12.10
N LEU A 129 38.92 -27.18 13.32
CA LEU A 129 39.07 -26.04 14.20
C LEU A 129 40.55 -25.81 14.43
N GLY A 130 41.33 -26.82 14.82
CA GLY A 130 42.79 -26.73 14.99
C GLY A 130 43.55 -26.19 13.77
N ARG A 131 43.04 -26.43 12.56
CA ARG A 131 43.59 -25.94 11.28
C ARG A 131 43.06 -24.58 10.84
N GLY A 132 42.02 -24.06 11.49
CA GLY A 132 41.35 -22.80 11.12
C GLY A 132 40.31 -22.96 10.01
N GLU A 133 39.88 -24.18 9.70
CA GLU A 133 38.96 -24.51 8.61
C GLU A 133 37.61 -25.06 9.12
N ALA A 134 37.32 -24.92 10.42
CA ALA A 134 36.06 -25.38 10.99
C ALA A 134 34.85 -24.67 10.37
N SER A 135 33.83 -25.46 10.07
CA SER A 135 32.51 -24.99 9.63
C SER A 135 31.41 -25.64 10.46
N VAL A 136 30.28 -24.93 10.58
CA VAL A 136 29.06 -25.42 11.21
C VAL A 136 27.90 -25.16 10.25
N ALA A 137 26.90 -26.03 10.23
CA ALA A 137 25.71 -25.80 9.43
C ALA A 137 24.56 -25.29 10.32
N LEU A 138 23.86 -24.27 9.84
CA LEU A 138 22.67 -23.71 10.47
C LEU A 138 21.46 -24.07 9.60
N VAL A 139 20.61 -24.98 10.07
CA VAL A 139 19.36 -25.32 9.41
C VAL A 139 18.26 -24.51 10.08
N TYR A 140 17.56 -23.71 9.27
CA TYR A 140 16.54 -22.77 9.74
C TYR A 140 15.33 -22.78 8.79
N ASN A 141 14.18 -22.39 9.31
CA ASN A 141 12.97 -22.20 8.52
C ASN A 141 12.88 -20.74 8.07
N GLY A 142 13.07 -20.48 6.78
CA GLY A 142 13.01 -19.12 6.22
C GLY A 142 11.63 -18.46 6.28
N GLY A 143 10.56 -19.24 6.50
CA GLY A 143 9.20 -18.74 6.70
C GLY A 143 8.87 -18.36 8.13
N ASP A 144 9.74 -18.66 9.10
CA ASP A 144 9.51 -18.38 10.52
C ASP A 144 10.44 -17.27 11.04
N VAL A 145 9.83 -16.23 11.61
CA VAL A 145 10.54 -15.08 12.17
C VAL A 145 11.39 -15.49 13.37
N ALA A 146 10.92 -16.42 14.21
CA ALA A 146 11.71 -16.90 15.35
C ALA A 146 12.97 -17.63 14.88
N SER A 147 12.83 -18.47 13.85
CA SER A 147 13.96 -19.17 13.22
C SER A 147 14.96 -18.23 12.54
N LEU A 148 14.50 -17.18 11.86
CA LEU A 148 15.38 -16.15 11.29
C LEU A 148 16.17 -15.40 12.37
N VAL A 149 15.53 -15.03 13.48
CA VAL A 149 16.20 -14.39 14.62
C VAL A 149 17.20 -15.35 15.29
N ALA A 150 16.83 -16.63 15.45
CA ALA A 150 17.70 -17.66 15.99
C ALA A 150 18.95 -17.87 15.13
N ARG A 151 18.81 -17.86 13.80
CA ARG A 151 19.92 -17.94 12.85
C ARG A 151 20.92 -16.79 13.05
N GLU A 152 20.45 -15.55 13.16
CA GLU A 152 21.33 -14.39 13.38
C GLU A 152 22.05 -14.47 14.73
N LYS A 153 21.35 -14.90 15.78
CA LYS A 153 21.95 -15.15 17.10
C LYS A 153 23.05 -16.21 17.04
N ALA A 154 22.78 -17.35 16.43
CA ALA A 154 23.75 -18.43 16.30
C ALA A 154 24.95 -18.03 15.43
N ARG A 155 24.72 -17.29 14.34
CA ARG A 155 25.79 -16.76 13.49
C ARG A 155 26.70 -15.80 14.26
N ALA A 156 26.13 -14.88 15.03
CA ALA A 156 26.89 -13.96 15.87
C ALA A 156 27.71 -14.71 16.92
N LEU A 157 27.11 -15.69 17.60
CA LEU A 157 27.79 -16.54 18.58
C LEU A 157 28.97 -17.31 17.98
N VAL A 158 28.77 -17.98 16.84
CA VAL A 158 29.81 -18.74 16.13
C VAL A 158 30.95 -17.81 15.72
N GLY A 159 30.62 -16.64 15.16
CA GLY A 159 31.61 -15.64 14.77
C GLY A 159 32.44 -15.13 15.95
N GLU A 160 31.81 -14.86 17.09
CA GLU A 160 32.50 -14.42 18.30
C GLU A 160 33.39 -15.52 18.88
N HIS A 161 32.91 -16.77 18.89
CA HIS A 161 33.68 -17.92 19.35
C HIS A 161 34.91 -18.16 18.46
N ALA A 162 34.75 -18.12 17.14
CA ALA A 162 35.84 -18.22 16.19
C ALA A 162 36.89 -17.11 16.41
N LEU A 163 36.45 -15.86 16.56
CA LEU A 163 37.37 -14.73 16.82
C LEU A 163 38.16 -14.90 18.12
N ARG A 164 37.51 -15.39 19.18
CA ARG A 164 38.14 -15.67 20.48
C ARG A 164 39.25 -16.72 20.35
N LEU A 165 38.98 -17.80 19.63
CA LEU A 165 39.94 -18.87 19.38
C LEU A 165 41.11 -18.41 18.51
N SER A 166 40.84 -17.65 17.45
CA SER A 166 41.89 -17.07 16.60
C SER A 166 42.83 -16.16 17.40
N ARG A 167 42.29 -15.32 18.31
CA ARG A 167 43.11 -14.48 19.20
C ARG A 167 43.97 -15.30 20.15
N ALA A 168 43.41 -16.34 20.76
CA ALA A 168 44.16 -17.22 21.68
C ALA A 168 45.33 -17.93 20.96
N ARG A 169 45.15 -18.33 19.70
CA ARG A 169 46.22 -18.96 18.90
C ARG A 169 47.36 -18.02 18.56
N LEU A 170 47.05 -16.78 18.19
CA LEU A 170 48.09 -15.79 17.92
C LEU A 170 48.93 -15.52 19.16
N LEU A 171 48.27 -15.35 20.32
CA LEU A 171 48.97 -15.22 21.61
C LEU A 171 49.88 -16.42 21.89
N ALA A 172 49.38 -17.64 21.69
CA ALA A 172 50.17 -18.86 21.91
C ALA A 172 51.38 -18.99 20.97
N GLN A 173 51.33 -18.37 19.80
CA GLN A 173 52.43 -18.34 18.82
C GLN A 173 53.35 -17.13 18.99
N GLY A 174 53.17 -16.32 20.05
CA GLY A 174 53.94 -15.09 20.26
C GLY A 174 53.67 -14.00 19.23
N LEU A 175 52.58 -14.14 18.46
CA LEU A 175 52.16 -13.21 17.43
C LEU A 175 51.21 -12.18 18.04
N ASP A 176 51.38 -10.91 17.66
CA ASP A 176 50.50 -9.83 18.12
C ASP A 176 49.05 -10.08 17.64
N PRO A 177 48.06 -10.21 18.56
CA PRO A 177 46.64 -10.32 18.20
C PRO A 177 46.12 -9.13 17.40
N GLY A 178 46.82 -7.99 17.43
CA GLY A 178 46.57 -6.82 16.58
C GLY A 178 46.67 -7.10 15.08
N MET A 179 47.33 -8.19 14.67
CA MET A 179 47.36 -8.66 13.28
C MET A 179 46.01 -9.20 12.80
N LEU A 180 45.11 -9.64 13.70
CA LEU A 180 43.69 -9.81 13.39
C LEU A 180 43.05 -8.44 13.36
N ARG A 181 43.32 -7.68 12.30
CA ARG A 181 42.51 -6.50 11.98
C ARG A 181 41.10 -6.98 11.69
N THR A 182 40.29 -7.09 12.73
CA THR A 182 38.85 -7.31 12.62
C THR A 182 38.32 -6.19 11.76
N VAL A 183 37.74 -6.54 10.60
CA VAL A 183 36.98 -5.61 9.78
C VAL A 183 35.91 -5.02 10.71
N ARG A 184 36.11 -3.77 11.14
CA ARG A 184 35.06 -3.03 11.82
C ARG A 184 34.04 -2.73 10.74
N ILE A 185 33.00 -3.55 10.68
CA ILE A 185 31.84 -3.29 9.83
C ILE A 185 31.20 -2.02 10.40
N ARG A 186 31.50 -0.89 9.77
CA ARG A 186 30.78 0.35 9.98
C ARG A 186 29.57 0.30 9.07
N GLU A 187 28.48 -0.22 9.62
CA GLU A 187 27.20 -0.17 8.94
C GLU A 187 26.72 1.28 8.90
N ARG A 188 26.76 1.84 7.70
CA ARG A 188 26.07 3.09 7.41
C ARG A 188 24.84 2.70 6.61
N ASP A 189 23.69 2.76 7.27
CA ASP A 189 22.42 2.61 6.58
C ASP A 189 22.28 3.75 5.56
N ALA A 190 22.40 3.40 4.27
CA ALA A 190 22.24 4.34 3.18
C ALA A 190 20.81 4.87 3.06
N ALA A 191 19.84 4.21 3.71
CA ALA A 191 18.43 4.53 3.76
C ALA A 191 17.94 5.05 5.12
N ALA A 192 18.82 5.20 6.13
CA ALA A 192 18.49 5.78 7.46
C ALA A 192 18.07 7.26 7.41
N GLY A 193 17.95 7.83 6.22
CA GLY A 193 17.29 9.11 5.98
C GLY A 193 15.76 9.00 5.83
N PRO A 194 15.12 10.03 5.23
CA PRO A 194 13.68 10.13 4.95
C PRO A 194 12.98 8.89 4.34
N GLN A 195 13.75 7.96 3.78
CA GLN A 195 13.27 6.89 2.91
C GLN A 195 12.68 5.70 3.68
N ALA A 196 13.08 5.47 4.92
CA ALA A 196 12.54 4.37 5.73
C ALA A 196 11.02 4.49 5.96
N GLY A 197 10.53 5.71 6.22
CA GLY A 197 9.08 5.99 6.31
C GLY A 197 8.37 5.86 4.95
N GLY A 198 9.04 6.28 3.87
CA GLY A 198 8.54 6.15 2.51
C GLY A 198 8.34 4.71 2.05
N ALA A 199 9.21 3.78 2.47
CA ALA A 199 9.11 2.36 2.11
C ALA A 199 7.88 1.66 2.73
N LEU A 200 7.57 1.94 3.99
CA LEU A 200 6.36 1.39 4.64
C LEU A 200 5.10 2.00 4.01
N LEU A 201 5.09 3.30 3.74
CA LEU A 201 3.97 3.96 3.06
C LEU A 201 3.79 3.44 1.63
N ALA A 202 4.87 3.18 0.91
CA ALA A 202 4.81 2.63 -0.44
C ALA A 202 4.14 1.25 -0.52
N ARG A 203 4.03 0.53 0.61
CA ARG A 203 3.30 -0.74 0.73
C ARG A 203 1.83 -0.52 1.05
N ILE A 204 1.52 0.32 2.04
CA ILE A 204 0.16 0.43 2.60
C ILE A 204 -0.69 1.49 1.88
N LEU A 205 -0.09 2.64 1.52
CA LEU A 205 -0.84 3.80 1.06
C LEU A 205 -1.56 3.58 -0.28
N PRO A 206 -0.98 2.90 -1.30
CA PRO A 206 -1.72 2.58 -2.53
C PRO A 206 -3.02 1.82 -2.26
N PHE A 207 -2.99 0.83 -1.36
CA PHE A 207 -4.17 0.06 -0.98
C PHE A 207 -5.25 0.92 -0.32
N LEU A 208 -4.87 1.78 0.64
CA LEU A 208 -5.83 2.67 1.30
C LEU A 208 -6.42 3.69 0.34
N ILE A 209 -5.62 4.26 -0.55
CA ILE A 209 -6.13 5.13 -1.62
C ILE A 209 -7.13 4.39 -2.50
N ALA A 210 -6.82 3.15 -2.89
CA ALA A 210 -7.69 2.33 -3.74
C ALA A 210 -9.07 2.12 -3.08
N VAL A 211 -9.06 1.71 -1.82
CA VAL A 211 -10.26 1.47 -1.01
C VAL A 211 -11.08 2.75 -0.84
N TRP A 212 -10.45 3.87 -0.49
CA TRP A 212 -11.16 5.14 -0.27
C TRP A 212 -11.60 5.85 -1.54
N ALA A 213 -10.91 5.64 -2.67
CA ALA A 213 -11.36 6.13 -3.96
C ALA A 213 -12.70 5.50 -4.37
N VAL A 214 -12.92 4.23 -4.04
CA VAL A 214 -14.20 3.55 -4.27
C VAL A 214 -15.21 3.95 -3.18
N LEU A 215 -14.91 3.67 -1.91
CA LEU A 215 -15.87 3.85 -0.81
C LEU A 215 -16.31 5.30 -0.62
N GLY A 216 -15.40 6.26 -0.84
CA GLY A 216 -15.67 7.69 -0.70
C GLY A 216 -16.68 8.24 -1.71
N GLY A 217 -16.71 7.68 -2.93
CA GLY A 217 -17.67 8.04 -3.97
C GLY A 217 -18.89 7.13 -4.03
N MET A 218 -18.76 5.87 -3.59
CA MET A 218 -19.78 4.83 -3.74
C MET A 218 -21.14 5.24 -3.16
N HIS A 219 -21.18 5.72 -1.91
CA HIS A 219 -22.44 6.09 -1.27
C HIS A 219 -23.14 7.24 -1.98
N VAL A 220 -22.36 8.25 -2.41
CA VAL A 220 -22.89 9.38 -3.19
C VAL A 220 -23.37 8.91 -4.55
N ALA A 221 -22.63 8.04 -5.24
CA ALA A 221 -23.02 7.49 -6.53
C ALA A 221 -24.36 6.75 -6.46
N VAL A 222 -24.54 5.93 -5.41
CA VAL A 222 -25.78 5.20 -5.18
C VAL A 222 -26.95 6.15 -4.93
N ASP A 223 -26.78 7.17 -4.08
CA ASP A 223 -27.86 8.09 -3.72
C ASP A 223 -28.30 8.96 -4.91
N VAL A 224 -27.34 9.56 -5.64
CA VAL A 224 -27.62 10.45 -6.78
C VAL A 224 -28.11 9.70 -8.03
N THR A 225 -28.17 8.36 -8.02
CA THR A 225 -28.72 7.58 -9.14
C THR A 225 -29.83 6.65 -8.70
N ALA A 226 -29.51 5.54 -8.05
CA ALA A 226 -30.47 4.52 -7.66
C ALA A 226 -31.40 5.03 -6.56
N GLY A 227 -30.89 5.88 -5.66
CA GLY A 227 -31.70 6.58 -4.65
C GLY A 227 -32.75 7.49 -5.27
N GLU A 228 -32.38 8.31 -6.26
CA GLU A 228 -33.34 9.14 -6.99
C GLU A 228 -34.36 8.32 -7.81
N ARG A 229 -33.93 7.18 -8.36
CA ARG A 229 -34.83 6.28 -9.07
C ARG A 229 -35.84 5.64 -8.11
N GLU A 230 -35.39 5.17 -6.95
CA GLU A 230 -36.23 4.57 -5.92
C GLU A 230 -37.23 5.59 -5.32
N ARG A 231 -36.85 6.86 -5.24
CA ARG A 231 -37.72 7.97 -4.79
C ARG A 231 -38.68 8.49 -5.89
N GLY A 232 -38.58 8.01 -7.12
CA GLY A 232 -39.36 8.49 -8.26
C GLY A 232 -38.98 9.90 -8.73
N THR A 233 -37.89 10.49 -8.24
CA THR A 233 -37.47 11.86 -8.59
C THR A 233 -36.67 11.91 -9.90
N LEU A 234 -36.15 10.77 -10.36
CA LEU A 234 -35.37 10.70 -11.59
C LEU A 234 -36.18 11.14 -12.82
N GLU A 235 -37.46 10.75 -12.92
CA GLU A 235 -38.34 11.11 -14.04
C GLU A 235 -38.60 12.62 -14.10
N VAL A 236 -38.79 13.24 -12.93
CA VAL A 236 -38.96 14.69 -12.80
C VAL A 236 -37.69 15.41 -13.28
N ILE A 237 -36.51 14.94 -12.90
CA ILE A 237 -35.23 15.53 -13.33
C ILE A 237 -35.00 15.36 -14.85
N LEU A 238 -35.43 14.24 -15.44
CA LEU A 238 -35.34 14.01 -16.89
C LEU A 238 -36.30 14.89 -17.69
N SER A 239 -37.40 15.34 -17.07
CA SER A 239 -38.33 16.32 -17.66
C SER A 239 -37.81 17.76 -17.63
N ALA A 240 -36.78 18.05 -16.81
CA ALA A 240 -36.19 19.38 -16.72
C ALA A 240 -35.47 19.77 -18.03
N PRO A 241 -35.39 21.08 -18.37
CA PRO A 241 -34.75 21.57 -19.58
C PRO A 241 -33.21 21.57 -19.49
N VAL A 242 -32.63 20.43 -19.09
CA VAL A 242 -31.18 20.21 -18.94
C VAL A 242 -30.74 19.06 -19.86
N SER A 243 -29.59 19.21 -20.51
CA SER A 243 -29.07 18.16 -21.38
C SER A 243 -28.63 16.94 -20.57
N ARG A 244 -28.70 15.75 -21.16
CA ARG A 244 -28.40 14.48 -20.48
C ARG A 244 -26.92 14.38 -20.15
N ALA A 245 -26.08 14.92 -21.02
CA ALA A 245 -24.66 15.11 -20.78
C ALA A 245 -24.40 16.03 -19.57
N ALA A 246 -25.15 17.13 -19.42
CA ALA A 246 -25.01 18.02 -18.27
C ALA A 246 -25.49 17.36 -16.96
N LEU A 247 -26.58 16.58 -17.01
CA LEU A 247 -27.05 15.77 -15.87
C LEU A 247 -25.99 14.76 -15.42
N VAL A 248 -25.48 13.93 -16.34
CA VAL A 248 -24.44 12.94 -16.03
C VAL A 248 -23.17 13.61 -15.53
N ALA A 249 -22.73 14.71 -16.17
CA ALA A 249 -21.53 15.43 -15.75
C ALA A 249 -21.67 16.04 -14.34
N GLY A 250 -22.84 16.60 -14.00
CA GLY A 250 -23.07 17.18 -12.66
C GLY A 250 -23.09 16.12 -11.57
N LYS A 251 -23.74 14.98 -11.83
CA LYS A 251 -23.74 13.82 -10.92
C LYS A 251 -22.33 13.23 -10.77
N PHE A 252 -21.63 13.04 -11.89
CA PHE A 252 -20.24 12.58 -11.89
C PHE A 252 -19.34 13.48 -11.05
N LEU A 253 -19.43 14.80 -11.22
CA LEU A 253 -18.60 15.74 -10.46
C LEU A 253 -18.88 15.65 -8.96
N THR A 254 -20.12 15.41 -8.57
CA THR A 254 -20.51 15.22 -7.16
C THR A 254 -19.86 13.96 -6.58
N VAL A 255 -19.94 12.84 -7.30
CA VAL A 255 -19.29 11.57 -6.91
C VAL A 255 -17.77 11.74 -6.84
N ALA A 256 -17.17 12.37 -7.85
CA ALA A 256 -15.72 12.59 -7.93
C ALA A 256 -15.21 13.49 -6.81
N VAL A 257 -15.93 14.56 -6.46
CA VAL A 257 -15.58 15.44 -5.34
C VAL A 257 -15.69 14.71 -4.01
N ALA A 258 -16.71 13.87 -3.81
CA ALA A 258 -16.84 13.06 -2.60
C ALA A 258 -15.69 12.05 -2.45
N ALA A 259 -15.37 11.32 -3.52
CA ALA A 259 -14.22 10.41 -3.56
C ALA A 259 -12.89 11.15 -3.35
N LEU A 260 -12.71 12.33 -3.96
CA LEU A 260 -11.53 13.17 -3.77
C LEU A 260 -11.40 13.65 -2.33
N ALA A 261 -12.50 14.06 -1.69
CA ALA A 261 -12.48 14.47 -0.29
C ALA A 261 -12.09 13.31 0.64
N ALA A 262 -12.59 12.10 0.37
CA ALA A 262 -12.24 10.90 1.12
C ALA A 262 -10.74 10.55 0.98
N VAL A 263 -10.21 10.56 -0.24
CA VAL A 263 -8.80 10.29 -0.54
C VAL A 263 -7.89 11.40 0.01
N ALA A 264 -8.31 12.67 -0.10
CA ALA A 264 -7.60 13.79 0.52
C ALA A 264 -7.55 13.64 2.05
N GLY A 265 -8.63 13.15 2.67
CA GLY A 265 -8.67 12.78 4.07
C GLY A 265 -7.60 11.73 4.42
N VAL A 266 -7.45 10.68 3.60
CA VAL A 266 -6.38 9.68 3.75
C VAL A 266 -5.00 10.32 3.66
N LEU A 267 -4.74 11.18 2.66
CA LEU A 267 -3.44 11.83 2.49
C LEU A 267 -3.12 12.76 3.66
N VAL A 268 -4.07 13.57 4.10
CA VAL A 268 -3.91 14.48 5.25
C VAL A 268 -3.69 13.68 6.53
N ALA A 269 -4.47 12.62 6.76
CA ALA A 269 -4.29 11.72 7.90
C ALA A 269 -2.91 11.06 7.86
N THR A 270 -2.43 10.67 6.69
CA THR A 270 -1.08 10.10 6.50
C THR A 270 0.00 11.09 6.90
N VAL A 271 -0.06 12.32 6.37
CA VAL A 271 0.92 13.37 6.70
C VAL A 271 0.86 13.70 8.20
N GLY A 272 -0.34 13.86 8.76
CA GLY A 272 -0.54 14.12 10.19
C GLY A 272 0.03 13.02 11.07
N ALA A 273 -0.28 11.75 10.74
CA ALA A 273 0.23 10.58 11.45
C ALA A 273 1.76 10.50 11.40
N LEU A 274 2.36 10.75 10.23
CA LEU A 274 3.83 10.73 10.09
C LEU A 274 4.49 11.86 10.89
N ARG A 275 3.94 13.07 10.86
CA ARG A 275 4.48 14.19 11.65
C ARG A 275 4.38 13.93 13.15
N TRP A 276 3.31 13.29 13.59
CA TRP A 276 3.15 12.87 14.98
C TRP A 276 4.10 11.72 15.36
N ALA A 277 4.32 10.77 14.44
CA ALA A 277 5.20 9.63 14.63
C ALA A 277 6.69 9.94 14.49
N ALA A 278 7.05 11.02 13.80
CA ALA A 278 8.43 11.40 13.49
C ALA A 278 9.40 11.41 14.70
N PRO A 279 9.05 11.96 15.89
CA PRO A 279 9.93 11.88 17.06
C PRO A 279 10.09 10.46 17.64
N MET A 280 9.14 9.55 17.37
CA MET A 280 9.13 8.17 17.88
C MET A 280 9.83 7.18 16.94
N LEU A 281 9.89 7.53 15.66
CA LEU A 281 10.60 6.79 14.62
C LEU A 281 12.06 7.26 14.60
N ALA A 282 13.02 6.32 14.49
CA ALA A 282 14.45 6.59 14.60
C ALA A 282 15.05 7.49 13.48
N GLY A 283 14.21 8.08 12.61
CA GLY A 283 14.61 8.91 11.47
C GLY A 283 14.38 10.43 11.63
N GLY A 284 13.92 10.90 12.78
CA GLY A 284 13.68 12.32 13.05
C GLY A 284 12.62 12.97 12.14
N PRO A 285 12.54 14.33 12.10
CA PRO A 285 11.52 15.09 11.35
C PRO A 285 11.53 14.85 9.83
N ALA A 286 12.56 14.17 9.33
CA ALA A 286 12.81 13.96 7.92
C ALA A 286 12.06 12.74 7.35
N ALA A 287 11.44 11.90 8.17
CA ALA A 287 10.72 10.68 7.75
C ALA A 287 9.37 10.92 7.03
N GLY A 288 9.05 12.17 6.66
CA GLY A 288 7.77 12.61 6.10
C GLY A 288 7.72 12.67 4.56
N LEU A 289 6.49 12.66 4.02
CA LEU A 289 6.26 13.03 2.61
C LEU A 289 6.71 14.47 2.38
N ASN A 290 7.59 14.69 1.41
CA ASN A 290 7.96 16.05 1.05
C ASN A 290 6.78 16.77 0.36
N PRO A 291 6.69 18.12 0.40
CA PRO A 291 5.58 18.85 -0.19
C PRO A 291 5.40 18.57 -1.70
N GLY A 292 6.49 18.33 -2.42
CA GLY A 292 6.45 17.98 -3.85
C GLY A 292 5.82 16.62 -4.12
N GLN A 293 6.12 15.60 -3.32
CA GLN A 293 5.53 14.27 -3.37
C GLN A 293 4.05 14.33 -3.01
N PHE A 294 3.68 15.12 -2.01
CA PHE A 294 2.28 15.32 -1.65
C PHE A 294 1.50 15.95 -2.81
N PHE A 295 2.03 17.02 -3.41
CA PHE A 295 1.40 17.68 -4.56
C PHE A 295 1.31 16.73 -5.76
N LEU A 296 2.39 16.01 -6.07
CA LEU A 296 2.42 15.05 -7.18
C LEU A 296 1.42 13.91 -6.97
N LEU A 297 1.32 13.37 -5.74
CA LEU A 297 0.27 12.41 -5.38
C LEU A 297 -1.12 12.99 -5.60
N ALA A 298 -1.40 14.18 -5.08
CA ALA A 298 -2.71 14.82 -5.22
C ALA A 298 -3.12 14.98 -6.70
N VAL A 299 -2.20 15.42 -7.56
CA VAL A 299 -2.44 15.58 -9.00
C VAL A 299 -2.62 14.24 -9.70
N THR A 300 -1.74 13.26 -9.44
CA THR A 300 -1.79 11.92 -10.05
C THR A 300 -3.05 11.14 -9.68
N LEU A 301 -3.64 11.40 -8.51
CA LEU A 301 -4.85 10.71 -8.06
C LEU A 301 -6.13 11.24 -8.71
N VAL A 302 -6.17 12.48 -9.19
CA VAL A 302 -7.38 13.06 -9.80
C VAL A 302 -7.89 12.23 -10.99
N PRO A 303 -7.05 11.84 -11.98
CA PRO A 303 -7.47 10.98 -13.08
C PRO A 303 -7.99 9.61 -12.61
N LEU A 304 -7.30 8.96 -11.67
CA LEU A 304 -7.71 7.67 -11.13
C LEU A 304 -9.08 7.77 -10.45
N ILE A 305 -9.28 8.78 -9.62
CA ILE A 305 -10.55 9.05 -8.92
C ILE A 305 -11.66 9.34 -9.92
N ALA A 306 -11.37 10.10 -10.99
CA ALA A 306 -12.31 10.35 -12.07
C ALA A 306 -12.75 9.04 -12.75
N LEU A 307 -11.82 8.13 -13.05
CA LEU A 307 -12.16 6.82 -13.62
C LEU A 307 -13.04 6.00 -12.68
N VAL A 308 -12.63 5.84 -11.42
CA VAL A 308 -13.37 5.04 -10.43
C VAL A 308 -14.77 5.62 -10.20
N SER A 309 -14.90 6.94 -10.13
CA SER A 309 -16.18 7.65 -9.96
C SER A 309 -17.08 7.51 -11.18
N ALA A 310 -16.52 7.57 -12.39
CA ALA A 310 -17.28 7.35 -13.62
C ALA A 310 -17.85 5.93 -13.68
N VAL A 311 -17.03 4.92 -13.33
CA VAL A 311 -17.47 3.52 -13.29
C VAL A 311 -18.52 3.30 -12.20
N ALA A 312 -18.30 3.86 -11.01
CA ALA A 312 -19.27 3.76 -9.91
C ALA A 312 -20.62 4.39 -10.29
N LEU A 313 -20.62 5.58 -10.89
CA LEU A 313 -21.83 6.24 -11.37
C LEU A 313 -22.54 5.40 -12.45
N CYS A 314 -21.79 4.90 -13.44
CA CYS A 314 -22.33 4.11 -14.53
C CYS A 314 -22.99 2.81 -14.02
N ILE A 315 -22.33 2.08 -13.13
CA ILE A 315 -22.88 0.88 -12.49
C ILE A 315 -24.14 1.23 -11.69
N SER A 316 -24.11 2.31 -10.91
CA SER A 316 -25.24 2.74 -10.08
C SER A 316 -26.45 3.20 -10.91
N LEU A 317 -26.23 3.67 -12.15
CA LEU A 317 -27.31 4.01 -13.09
C LEU A 317 -28.05 2.78 -13.61
N LEU A 318 -27.43 1.60 -13.62
CA LEU A 318 -28.05 0.35 -14.09
C LEU A 318 -28.96 -0.31 -13.04
N ALA A 319 -28.77 0.02 -11.76
CA ALA A 319 -29.56 -0.54 -10.67
C ALA A 319 -30.96 0.07 -10.55
N ARG A 320 -31.92 -0.74 -10.10
CA ARG A 320 -33.31 -0.35 -9.87
C ARG A 320 -33.58 0.08 -8.43
N SER A 321 -32.75 -0.33 -7.49
CA SER A 321 -32.84 0.03 -6.07
C SER A 321 -31.47 0.38 -5.47
N VAL A 322 -31.47 1.11 -4.35
CA VAL A 322 -30.26 1.41 -3.56
C VAL A 322 -29.54 0.13 -3.17
N ARG A 323 -30.29 -0.90 -2.77
CA ARG A 323 -29.72 -2.21 -2.37
C ARG A 323 -29.04 -2.91 -3.54
N GLU A 324 -29.65 -2.89 -4.72
CA GLU A 324 -29.07 -3.50 -5.94
C GLU A 324 -27.79 -2.76 -6.38
N ALA A 325 -27.81 -1.42 -6.34
CA ALA A 325 -26.63 -0.61 -6.67
C ALA A 325 -25.43 -0.94 -5.74
N GLN A 326 -25.68 -1.10 -4.44
CA GLN A 326 -24.65 -1.49 -3.48
C GLN A 326 -24.03 -2.85 -3.81
N HIS A 327 -24.85 -3.84 -4.20
CA HIS A 327 -24.36 -5.17 -4.59
C HIS A 327 -23.55 -5.12 -5.90
N TYR A 328 -24.00 -4.34 -6.90
CA TYR A 328 -23.29 -4.18 -8.17
C TYR A 328 -21.95 -3.44 -8.05
N LEU A 329 -21.77 -2.64 -7.00
CA LEU A 329 -20.51 -1.95 -6.72
C LEU A 329 -19.50 -2.83 -5.97
N MET A 330 -19.89 -3.98 -5.40
CA MET A 330 -18.93 -4.89 -4.77
C MET A 330 -17.89 -5.46 -5.75
N PRO A 331 -18.25 -5.90 -6.98
CA PRO A 331 -17.26 -6.26 -7.99
C PRO A 331 -16.29 -5.12 -8.33
N LEU A 332 -16.76 -3.87 -8.37
CA LEU A 332 -15.88 -2.70 -8.58
C LEU A 332 -14.89 -2.56 -7.43
N TYR A 333 -15.34 -2.73 -6.19
CA TYR A 333 -14.48 -2.71 -5.02
C TYR A 333 -13.37 -3.79 -5.12
N LEU A 334 -13.73 -5.02 -5.48
CA LEU A 334 -12.75 -6.10 -5.66
C LEU A 334 -11.80 -5.83 -6.84
N ALA A 335 -12.31 -5.32 -7.96
CA ALA A 335 -11.52 -4.94 -9.13
C ALA A 335 -10.53 -3.82 -8.85
N VAL A 336 -10.74 -3.03 -7.80
CA VAL A 336 -9.81 -1.99 -7.35
C VAL A 336 -8.88 -2.48 -6.23
N ALA A 337 -9.41 -3.22 -5.26
CA ALA A 337 -8.66 -3.71 -4.10
C ALA A 337 -7.67 -4.83 -4.45
N LEU A 338 -8.05 -5.80 -5.29
CA LEU A 338 -7.16 -6.91 -5.65
C LEU A 338 -5.89 -6.44 -6.38
N PRO A 339 -5.97 -5.56 -7.41
CA PRO A 339 -4.77 -4.98 -7.99
C PRO A 339 -3.92 -4.20 -6.99
N ALA A 340 -4.54 -3.55 -6.01
CA ALA A 340 -3.81 -2.80 -5.00
C ALA A 340 -2.97 -3.69 -4.09
N MET A 341 -3.48 -4.87 -3.74
CA MET A 341 -2.68 -5.89 -3.07
C MET A 341 -1.60 -6.45 -4.00
N ALA A 342 -1.94 -6.77 -5.26
CA ALA A 342 -1.01 -7.37 -6.21
C ALA A 342 0.22 -6.48 -6.49
N VAL A 343 0.03 -5.17 -6.63
CA VAL A 343 1.12 -4.20 -6.89
C VAL A 343 2.21 -4.23 -5.81
N GLU A 344 1.90 -4.64 -4.58
CA GLU A 344 2.89 -4.82 -3.52
C GLU A 344 3.83 -6.00 -3.79
N PHE A 345 3.28 -7.11 -4.27
CA PHE A 345 4.03 -8.35 -4.53
C PHE A 345 4.82 -8.30 -5.85
N PHE A 346 4.43 -7.44 -6.78
CA PHE A 346 5.03 -7.35 -8.11
C PHE A 346 5.63 -5.97 -8.39
N PRO A 347 6.76 -5.63 -7.75
CA PRO A 347 7.36 -4.30 -7.83
C PRO A 347 7.81 -3.92 -9.25
N ASP A 348 8.15 -4.91 -10.07
CA ASP A 348 8.68 -4.74 -11.43
C ASP A 348 7.60 -4.38 -12.46
N TRP A 349 6.31 -4.48 -12.11
CA TRP A 349 5.21 -4.08 -12.99
C TRP A 349 5.28 -2.60 -13.39
N SER A 350 5.91 -1.75 -12.57
CA SER A 350 6.15 -0.33 -12.91
C SER A 350 6.96 -0.13 -14.20
N ARG A 351 7.73 -1.14 -14.64
CA ARG A 351 8.54 -1.10 -15.87
C ARG A 351 7.86 -1.82 -17.04
N ALA A 352 6.76 -2.51 -16.79
CA ALA A 352 6.10 -3.30 -17.81
C ALA A 352 5.23 -2.44 -18.72
N LEU A 353 5.31 -2.65 -20.04
CA LEU A 353 4.55 -1.88 -21.03
C LEU A 353 3.03 -2.07 -20.87
N TRP A 354 2.58 -3.25 -20.44
CA TRP A 354 1.16 -3.54 -20.19
C TRP A 354 0.61 -2.82 -18.96
N ALA A 355 1.47 -2.41 -18.03
CA ALA A 355 1.03 -1.83 -16.76
C ALA A 355 0.49 -0.41 -16.92
N ALA A 356 0.94 0.35 -17.92
CA ALA A 356 0.42 1.68 -18.21
C ALA A 356 -1.06 1.70 -18.66
N PRO A 357 -1.51 0.85 -19.62
CA PRO A 357 -2.92 0.77 -20.01
C PRO A 357 -3.80 0.04 -18.99
N ALA A 358 -3.24 -0.72 -18.05
CA ALA A 358 -4.00 -1.36 -16.98
C ALA A 358 -4.44 -0.31 -15.94
N PRO A 359 -5.71 0.11 -15.89
CA PRO A 359 -6.06 1.42 -15.33
C PRO A 359 -5.84 1.50 -13.82
N VAL A 360 -6.43 0.58 -13.06
CA VAL A 360 -6.25 0.53 -11.61
C VAL A 360 -4.78 0.29 -11.26
N VAL A 361 -4.13 -0.65 -11.96
CA VAL A 361 -2.72 -1.02 -11.73
C VAL A 361 -1.80 0.19 -11.96
N SER A 362 -1.97 0.93 -13.05
CA SER A 362 -1.11 2.07 -13.40
C SER A 362 -1.20 3.19 -12.37
N GLY A 363 -2.40 3.50 -11.87
CA GLY A 363 -2.60 4.51 -10.85
C GLY A 363 -1.96 4.14 -9.50
N LEU A 364 -2.03 2.86 -9.12
CA LEU A 364 -1.46 2.37 -7.87
C LEU A 364 0.06 2.26 -7.93
N LEU A 365 0.60 1.86 -9.09
CA LEU A 365 2.04 1.92 -9.36
C LEU A 365 2.55 3.37 -9.40
N ALA A 366 1.75 4.31 -9.90
CA ALA A 366 2.09 5.73 -9.90
C ALA A 366 2.22 6.26 -8.45
N VAL A 367 1.24 5.97 -7.58
CA VAL A 367 1.34 6.29 -6.15
C VAL A 367 2.61 5.71 -5.54
N ARG A 368 2.84 4.41 -5.75
CA ARG A 368 4.00 3.69 -5.19
C ARG A 368 5.34 4.30 -5.64
N THR A 369 5.50 4.56 -6.93
CA THR A 369 6.75 5.12 -7.48
C THR A 369 7.01 6.56 -7.03
N ILE A 370 5.97 7.37 -6.78
CA ILE A 370 6.10 8.70 -6.18
C ILE A 370 6.61 8.61 -4.74
N LEU A 371 6.05 7.68 -3.95
CA LEU A 371 6.45 7.45 -2.56
C LEU A 371 7.91 6.97 -2.44
N LEU A 372 8.34 6.12 -3.37
CA LEU A 372 9.72 5.63 -3.46
C LEU A 372 10.71 6.64 -4.06
N GLY A 373 10.22 7.76 -4.62
CA GLY A 373 11.06 8.76 -5.28
C GLY A 373 11.62 8.31 -6.63
N THR A 374 11.04 7.28 -7.25
CA THR A 374 11.47 6.69 -8.53
C THR A 374 10.47 6.94 -9.65
N ALA A 375 9.60 7.93 -9.51
CA ALA A 375 8.53 8.21 -10.47
C ALA A 375 9.08 8.74 -11.80
N SER A 376 8.66 8.11 -12.91
CA SER A 376 8.93 8.59 -14.27
C SER A 376 7.79 9.46 -14.76
N ALA A 377 8.09 10.69 -15.21
CA ALA A 377 7.09 11.62 -15.74
C ALA A 377 6.30 11.01 -16.92
N GLY A 378 6.96 10.24 -17.79
CA GLY A 378 6.32 9.55 -18.91
C GLY A 378 5.30 8.51 -18.45
N PHE A 379 5.62 7.74 -17.42
CA PHE A 379 4.70 6.75 -16.84
C PHE A 379 3.49 7.43 -16.18
N LEU A 380 3.71 8.50 -15.42
CA LEU A 380 2.63 9.25 -14.78
C LEU A 380 1.68 9.86 -15.81
N ALA A 381 2.21 10.46 -16.88
CA ALA A 381 1.41 11.04 -17.95
C ALA A 381 0.61 9.98 -18.72
N ALA A 382 1.23 8.83 -19.04
CA ALA A 382 0.55 7.72 -19.71
C ALA A 382 -0.57 7.13 -18.85
N SER A 383 -0.33 6.95 -17.54
CA SER A 383 -1.33 6.49 -16.58
C SER A 383 -2.52 7.46 -16.50
N ALA A 384 -2.24 8.76 -16.33
CA ALA A 384 -3.28 9.80 -16.29
C ALA A 384 -4.10 9.85 -17.58
N ALA A 385 -3.44 9.79 -18.74
CA ALA A 385 -4.12 9.76 -20.03
C ALA A 385 -5.03 8.53 -20.16
N SER A 386 -4.54 7.35 -19.78
CA SER A 386 -5.34 6.11 -19.78
C SER A 386 -6.60 6.26 -18.91
N HIS A 387 -6.47 6.80 -17.69
CA HIS A 387 -7.62 7.00 -16.80
C HIS A 387 -8.63 7.98 -17.37
N LEU A 388 -8.17 9.13 -17.90
CA LEU A 388 -9.06 10.16 -18.45
C LEU A 388 -9.80 9.67 -19.70
N VAL A 389 -9.12 8.94 -20.59
CA VAL A 389 -9.73 8.34 -21.79
C VAL A 389 -10.81 7.35 -21.38
N LEU A 390 -10.51 6.45 -20.44
CA LEU A 390 -11.47 5.46 -19.98
C LEU A 390 -12.64 6.10 -19.21
N ALA A 391 -12.37 7.12 -18.39
CA ALA A 391 -13.41 7.86 -17.69
C ALA A 391 -14.37 8.53 -18.70
N ALA A 392 -13.84 9.16 -19.75
CA ALA A 392 -14.64 9.77 -20.81
C ALA A 392 -15.51 8.73 -21.55
N LEU A 393 -14.95 7.56 -21.86
CA LEU A 393 -15.69 6.46 -22.51
C LEU A 393 -16.83 5.95 -21.61
N VAL A 394 -16.57 5.74 -20.32
CA VAL A 394 -17.56 5.29 -19.34
C VAL A 394 -18.67 6.33 -19.15
N LEU A 395 -18.33 7.61 -19.07
CA LEU A 395 -19.30 8.70 -18.99
C LEU A 395 -20.14 8.81 -20.27
N GLY A 396 -19.55 8.59 -21.44
CA GLY A 396 -20.28 8.47 -22.70
C GLY A 396 -21.31 7.34 -22.65
N GLY A 397 -20.92 6.18 -22.13
CA GLY A 397 -21.83 5.07 -21.86
C GLY A 397 -22.97 5.43 -20.89
N ALA A 398 -22.66 6.15 -19.80
CA ALA A 398 -23.66 6.62 -18.85
C ALA A 398 -24.69 7.56 -19.49
N VAL A 399 -24.27 8.46 -20.40
CA VAL A 399 -25.18 9.32 -21.17
C VAL A 399 -26.10 8.48 -22.07
N VAL A 400 -25.55 7.46 -22.74
CA VAL A 400 -26.35 6.54 -23.57
C VAL A 400 -27.38 5.77 -22.75
N ILE A 401 -26.99 5.23 -21.59
CA ILE A 401 -27.89 4.52 -20.67
C ILE A 401 -29.07 5.42 -20.27
N LEU A 402 -28.77 6.66 -19.85
CA LEU A 402 -29.80 7.62 -19.44
C LEU A 402 -30.74 7.99 -20.61
N SER A 403 -30.21 8.08 -21.83
CA SER A 403 -31.00 8.40 -23.03
C SER A 403 -31.95 7.28 -23.46
N ARG A 404 -31.57 6.01 -23.23
CA ARG A 404 -32.40 4.85 -23.61
C ARG A 404 -33.54 4.58 -22.64
N GLY A 405 -33.42 4.99 -21.37
CA GLY A 405 -34.46 4.81 -20.36
C GLY A 405 -35.80 5.48 -20.73
N GLU A 406 -35.77 6.58 -21.48
CA GLU A 406 -36.98 7.26 -21.97
C GLU A 406 -37.74 6.47 -23.05
N ALA A 407 -37.07 5.65 -23.86
CA ALA A 407 -37.70 4.92 -24.95
C ALA A 407 -38.61 3.77 -24.46
N LEU A 408 -38.34 3.25 -23.27
CA LEU A 408 -39.12 2.17 -22.65
C LEU A 408 -40.34 2.65 -21.85
N HIS A 409 -40.43 3.94 -21.50
CA HIS A 409 -41.57 4.50 -20.75
C HIS A 409 -42.55 5.29 -21.64
N ARG A 410 -42.21 5.50 -22.92
CA ARG A 410 -43.11 6.10 -23.93
C ARG A 410 -43.80 5.06 -24.83
N ALA A 411 -43.46 3.77 -24.67
CA ALA A 411 -44.16 2.63 -25.28
C ALA A 411 -45.04 1.99 -24.22
#